data_AF-A0A850MUG3-F1
#
_entry.id   AF-A0A850MUG3-F1
#
_cell.length_a   1.000
_cell.length_b   1.000
_cell.length_c   1.000
_cell.angle_alpha   90.00
_cell.angle_beta   90.00
_cell.angle_gamma   90.00
#
_symmetry.space_group_name_H-M   'P 1'
#
loop_
_entity.id
_entity.type
_entity.pdbx_description
1 polymer ?
#
loop_
_entity_poly.entity_id
_entity_poly.type
_entity_poly.pdbx_seq_one_letter_code
_entity_poly.pdbx_strand_id
1 'polypeptide(L)' 'MSEDIVLIETDEEKKITTIKMNRLKKKNALNFDLFMGIQKAVEEVERSDARVVILKI' A
#
# COMPACT_ATOMS: atom_id res chain seq x y z
N MET A 1 -1.29 -19.05 -3.14
CA MET A 1 -1.12 -18.11 -2.01
C MET A 1 -0.76 -16.76 -2.63
N SER A 2 -1.60 -15.75 -2.42
CA SER A 2 -1.36 -14.40 -2.94
C SER A 2 -0.10 -13.86 -2.26
N GLU A 3 0.97 -13.60 -3.01
CA GLU A 3 2.01 -12.68 -2.52
C GLU A 3 1.30 -11.33 -2.28
N ASP A 4 1.42 -10.75 -1.10
CA ASP A 4 0.86 -9.43 -0.82
C ASP A 4 1.51 -8.42 -1.77
N ILE A 5 0.74 -7.99 -2.76
CA ILE A 5 1.21 -7.16 -3.88
C ILE A 5 1.54 -5.72 -3.46
N VAL A 6 1.01 -5.33 -2.30
CA VAL A 6 1.27 -4.12 -1.54
C VAL A 6 1.40 -4.47 -0.06
N LEU A 7 2.25 -3.75 0.66
CA LEU A 7 2.41 -3.84 2.12
C LEU A 7 1.95 -2.52 2.75
N ILE A 8 1.25 -2.59 3.88
CA ILE A 8 0.80 -1.42 4.63
C ILE A 8 1.57 -1.37 5.95
N GLU A 9 2.31 -0.28 6.16
CA GLU A 9 3.05 0.00 7.39
C GLU A 9 2.49 1.29 8.00
N THR A 10 2.07 1.24 9.26
CA THR A 10 1.54 2.41 9.96
C THR A 10 2.47 2.77 11.12
N ASP A 11 2.73 4.05 11.31
CA ASP A 11 3.57 4.54 12.41
C ASP A 11 2.91 4.30 13.79
N GLU A 12 3.69 4.48 14.86
CA GLU A 12 3.24 4.20 16.23
C GLU A 12 2.03 5.08 16.64
N GLU A 13 1.96 6.33 16.17
CA GLU A 13 0.86 7.24 16.46
C GLU A 13 -0.36 7.04 15.53
N LYS A 14 -0.25 6.13 14.55
CA LYS A 14 -1.27 5.85 13.54
C LYS A 14 -1.70 7.06 12.72
N LYS A 15 -0.80 8.02 12.52
CA LYS A 15 -1.04 9.25 11.74
C LYS A 15 -0.40 9.21 10.36
N ILE A 16 0.56 8.35 10.15
CA ILE A 16 1.30 8.18 8.90
C ILE A 16 1.20 6.72 8.48
N THR A 17 0.62 6.48 7.32
CA THR A 17 0.55 5.14 6.72
C THR A 17 1.34 5.11 5.42
N THR A 18 2.21 4.12 5.29
CA THR A 18 3.01 3.85 4.10
C THR A 18 2.45 2.65 3.35
N ILE A 19 2.04 2.86 2.10
CA ILE A 19 1.66 1.80 1.17
C ILE A 19 2.87 1.52 0.29
N LYS A 20 3.47 0.33 0.44
CA LYS A 20 4.69 -0.07 -0.25
C LYS A 20 4.39 -1.11 -1.33
N MET A 21 4.79 -0.83 -2.56
CA MET A 21 4.66 -1.78 -3.67
C MET A 21 5.63 -2.96 -3.47
N ASN A 22 5.12 -4.19 -3.61
CA ASN A 22 5.87 -5.40 -3.26
C ASN A 22 6.02 -6.39 -4.42
N ARG A 23 6.28 -5.88 -5.63
CA ARG A 23 6.58 -6.65 -6.84
C ARG A 23 8.02 -6.45 -7.28
N LEU A 24 8.96 -6.69 -6.37
CA LEU A 24 10.40 -6.45 -6.59
C LEU A 24 10.93 -7.13 -7.86
N LYS A 25 10.55 -8.39 -8.11
CA LYS A 25 10.94 -9.16 -9.32
C LYS A 25 10.47 -8.53 -10.63
N LYS A 26 9.45 -7.66 -10.58
CA LYS A 26 8.86 -6.96 -11.73
C LYS A 26 9.11 -5.44 -11.66
N LYS A 27 10.04 -4.99 -10.81
CA LYS A 27 10.36 -3.56 -10.61
C LYS A 27 9.13 -2.70 -10.32
N ASN A 28 8.14 -3.27 -9.61
CA ASN A 28 6.88 -2.58 -9.31
C ASN A 28 6.14 -2.04 -10.53
N ALA A 29 6.32 -2.69 -11.69
CA ALA A 29 5.56 -2.36 -12.89
C ALA A 29 4.06 -2.40 -12.60
N LEU A 30 3.33 -1.37 -13.05
CA LEU A 30 1.89 -1.26 -12.85
C LEU A 30 1.16 -2.27 -13.72
N ASN A 31 0.65 -3.33 -13.10
CA ASN A 31 -0.33 -4.23 -13.70
C ASN A 31 -1.68 -4.06 -12.99
N PHE A 32 -2.72 -4.72 -13.52
CA PHE A 32 -4.06 -4.69 -12.95
C PHE A 32 -4.08 -5.07 -11.46
N ASP A 33 -3.37 -6.12 -11.08
CA ASP A 33 -3.36 -6.59 -9.68
C ASP A 33 -2.71 -5.58 -8.73
N LEU A 34 -1.60 -4.94 -9.13
CA LEU A 34 -0.94 -3.92 -8.32
C LEU A 34 -1.83 -2.68 -8.20
N PHE A 35 -2.48 -2.28 -9.30
CA PHE A 35 -3.43 -1.17 -9.28
C PHE A 35 -4.60 -1.45 -8.33
N MET A 36 -5.23 -2.63 -8.42
CA MET A 36 -6.29 -3.06 -7.52
C MET A 36 -5.81 -3.18 -6.07
N GLY A 37 -4.57 -3.63 -5.86
CA GLY A 37 -3.95 -3.70 -4.53
C GLY A 37 -3.77 -2.32 -3.90
N ILE A 38 -3.24 -1.37 -4.67
CA ILE A 38 -3.09 0.03 -4.22
C ILE A 38 -4.47 0.63 -3.92
N GLN A 39 -5.47 0.45 -4.80
CA GLN A 39 -6.82 0.97 -4.56
C GLN A 39 -7.40 0.46 -3.25
N LYS A 40 -7.35 -0.85 -3.01
CA LYS A 40 -7.83 -1.45 -1.75
C LYS A 40 -7.07 -0.93 -0.53
N ALA A 41 -5.75 -0.77 -0.64
CA ALA A 41 -4.93 -0.23 0.44
C ALA A 41 -5.30 1.23 0.74
N VAL A 42 -5.59 2.05 -0.27
CA VAL A 42 -6.08 3.42 -0.07
C VAL A 42 -7.46 3.42 0.59
N GLU A 43 -8.40 2.60 0.13
CA GLU A 43 -9.74 2.46 0.73
C GLU A 43 -9.68 2.01 2.20
N GLU A 44 -8.71 1.15 2.56
CA GLU A 44 -8.46 0.75 3.95
C GLU A 44 -7.94 1.93 4.79
N VAL A 45 -6.98 2.68 4.25
CA VAL A 45 -6.38 3.84 4.93
C VAL A 45 -7.37 4.98 5.10
N GLU A 46 -8.29 5.20 4.15
CA GLU A 46 -9.37 6.19 4.26
C GLU A 46 -10.30 5.93 5.44
N ARG A 47 -10.42 4.67 5.90
CA ARG A 47 -11.22 4.28 7.07
C ARG A 47 -10.44 4.33 8.37
N SER A 48 -9.17 4.77 8.34
CA SER A 48 -8.28 4.83 9.49
C SER A 48 -8.10 6.28 10.00
N ASP A 49 -7.37 6.43 11.11
CA ASP A 49 -6.99 7.74 11.67
C ASP A 49 -5.78 8.39 10.98
N ALA A 50 -5.29 7.78 9.89
CA ALA A 50 -4.15 8.27 9.14
C ALA A 50 -4.44 9.66 8.55
N ARG A 51 -3.46 10.55 8.70
CA ARG A 51 -3.50 11.92 8.16
C ARG A 51 -2.62 12.08 6.94
N VAL A 52 -1.58 11.27 6.84
CA VAL A 52 -0.62 11.29 5.74
C VAL A 52 -0.48 9.88 5.19
N VAL A 53 -0.54 9.77 3.86
CA VAL A 53 -0.32 8.52 3.14
C VAL A 53 0.94 8.66 2.29
N ILE A 54 1.88 7.74 2.46
CA ILE A 54 3.12 7.68 1.67
C ILE A 54 3.02 6.50 0.72
N LEU A 55 3.10 6.77 -0.59
CA LEU A 55 3.26 5.73 -1.61
C LEU A 55 4.75 5.48 -1.83
N LYS A 56 5.21 4.25 -1.54
CA LYS A 56 6.60 3.82 -1.66
C LYS A 56 6.75 2.78 -2.76
N ILE A 57 7.61 3.06 -3.73
CA ILE A 57 7.94 2.22 -4.89
C ILE A 57 9.25 1.48 -4.63
#